data_AF-A0A6V8KU02-F1
#
_entry.id   AF-A0A6V8KU02-F1
#
_cell.length_a   1.000
_cell.length_b   1.000
_cell.length_c   1.000
_cell.angle_alpha   90.00
_cell.angle_beta   90.00
_cell.angle_gamma   90.00
#
_symmetry.space_group_name_H-M   'P 1'
#
loop_
_entity.id
_entity.type
_entity.pdbx_description
1 polymer ?
#
loop_
_entity_poly.entity_id
_entity_poly.type
_entity_poly.pdbx_seq_one_letter_code
_entity_poly.pdbx_strand_id
1 'polypeptide(L)'
;MRRRRPVRAWQHEAAADLVARHGVIVAEYFDVGCSRRLPWTQRPRAAALLDTIAEPGRRFDAIVVGVYERAFAGDQLIHLLPTLDQHGVKFGCPKPAVRSMWTIQRTGR
;
A
#
# COMPACT_ATOMS: atom_id res chain seq x y z
N MET A 1 -7.00 -17.38 -27.36
CA MET A 1 -7.41 -16.22 -26.52
C MET A 1 -6.77 -16.32 -25.15
N ARG A 2 -5.72 -15.54 -24.84
CA ARG A 2 -5.25 -15.40 -23.45
C ARG A 2 -6.33 -14.65 -22.67
N ARG A 3 -7.05 -15.33 -21.77
CA ARG A 3 -7.89 -14.65 -20.76
C ARG A 3 -6.96 -13.72 -20.00
N ARG A 4 -7.11 -12.40 -20.22
CA ARG A 4 -6.38 -11.38 -19.48
C ARG A 4 -6.89 -11.49 -18.05
N ARG A 5 -6.13 -12.13 -17.14
CA ARG A 5 -6.47 -12.08 -15.70
C ARG A 5 -6.64 -10.59 -15.35
N PRO A 6 -7.74 -10.19 -14.68
CA PRO A 6 -7.90 -8.81 -14.26
C PRO A 6 -6.66 -8.43 -13.45
N VAL A 7 -6.05 -7.29 -13.78
CA VAL A 7 -4.83 -6.78 -13.13
C VAL A 7 -4.94 -6.84 -11.61
N ARG A 8 -6.13 -6.56 -11.08
CA ARG A 8 -6.48 -6.60 -9.67
C ARG A 8 -6.31 -7.97 -9.02
N ALA A 9 -6.70 -9.06 -9.69
CA ALA A 9 -6.65 -10.41 -9.10
C ALA A 9 -5.21 -10.90 -8.92
N TRP A 10 -4.36 -10.70 -9.93
CA TRP A 10 -2.94 -11.04 -9.82
C TRP A 10 -2.19 -10.15 -8.83
N GLN A 11 -2.55 -8.86 -8.76
CA GLN A 11 -1.96 -7.97 -7.76
C GLN A 11 -2.32 -8.42 -6.35
N HIS A 12 -3.58 -8.78 -6.12
CA HIS A 12 -4.06 -9.33 -4.84
C HIS A 12 -3.27 -10.58 -4.48
N GLU A 13 -3.13 -11.54 -5.39
CA GLU A 13 -2.31 -12.74 -5.19
C GLU A 13 -0.86 -12.38 -4.81
N ALA A 14 -0.21 -11.47 -5.55
CA ALA A 14 1.18 -11.09 -5.28
C ALA A 14 1.37 -10.41 -3.92
N ALA A 15 0.44 -9.57 -3.48
CA ALA A 15 0.52 -8.98 -2.14
C ALA A 15 0.11 -9.97 -1.05
N ALA A 16 -0.83 -10.87 -1.32
CA ALA A 16 -1.18 -11.95 -0.42
C ALA A 16 0.03 -12.86 -0.18
N ASP A 17 0.79 -13.21 -1.22
CA ASP A 17 2.03 -13.98 -1.09
C ASP A 17 3.08 -13.26 -0.24
N LEU A 18 3.21 -11.93 -0.41
CA LEU A 18 4.14 -11.14 0.39
C LEU A 18 3.71 -11.08 1.86
N VAL A 19 2.42 -10.88 2.10
CA VAL A 19 1.86 -10.73 3.44
C VAL A 19 1.73 -12.07 4.16
N ALA A 20 1.56 -13.19 3.44
CA ALA A 20 1.28 -14.51 4.01
C ALA A 20 2.31 -14.98 5.05
N ARG A 21 3.56 -14.50 5.00
CA ARG A 21 4.62 -14.83 5.97
C ARG A 21 4.75 -13.84 7.13
N HIS A 22 4.07 -12.70 7.07
CA HIS A 22 4.24 -11.57 7.98
C HIS A 22 2.93 -11.12 8.64
N GLY A 23 1.76 -11.47 8.10
CA GLY A 23 0.46 -11.09 8.65
C GLY A 23 -0.71 -11.47 7.76
N VAL A 24 -1.81 -10.75 7.91
CA VAL A 24 -3.02 -10.90 7.07
C VAL A 24 -3.43 -9.57 6.47
N ILE A 25 -3.92 -9.61 5.23
CA ILE A 25 -4.47 -8.43 4.57
C ILE A 25 -5.79 -8.07 5.24
N VAL A 26 -5.90 -6.88 5.82
CA VAL A 26 -7.13 -6.41 6.47
C VAL A 26 -7.84 -5.31 5.70
N ALA A 27 -7.14 -4.64 4.78
CA ALA A 27 -7.71 -3.63 3.90
C ALA A 27 -6.87 -3.46 2.63
N GLU A 28 -7.52 -3.03 1.56
CA GLU A 28 -6.90 -2.73 0.27
C GLU A 28 -7.24 -1.30 -0.14
N TYR A 29 -6.23 -0.56 -0.59
CA TYR A 29 -6.39 0.78 -1.15
C TYR A 29 -5.87 0.73 -2.58
N PHE A 30 -6.58 1.34 -3.54
CA PHE A 30 -6.22 1.23 -4.95
C PHE A 30 -6.58 2.47 -5.76
N ASP A 31 -5.58 3.29 -6.06
CA ASP A 31 -5.76 4.45 -6.93
C ASP A 31 -5.68 4.04 -8.41
N VAL A 32 -6.75 4.31 -9.15
CA VAL A 32 -6.84 4.12 -10.61
C VAL A 32 -6.85 5.48 -11.28
N GLY A 33 -6.10 5.64 -12.38
CA GLY A 33 -6.11 6.88 -13.15
C GLY A 33 -5.44 8.07 -12.46
N CYS A 34 -4.83 7.88 -11.29
CA CYS A 34 -4.14 8.93 -10.57
C CYS A 34 -2.66 9.01 -10.96
N SER A 35 -2.15 10.22 -11.17
CA SER A 35 -0.73 10.43 -11.41
C SER A 35 0.08 10.15 -10.15
N ARG A 36 1.14 9.35 -10.29
CA ARG A 36 2.11 9.10 -9.22
C ARG A 36 2.90 10.33 -8.77
N ARG A 37 2.82 11.45 -9.51
CA ARG A 37 3.47 12.71 -9.12
C ARG A 37 2.65 13.48 -8.09
N LEU A 38 1.35 13.20 -8.00
CA LEU A 38 0.51 13.82 -6.97
C LEU A 38 0.93 13.32 -5.59
N PRO A 39 0.96 14.18 -4.56
CA PRO A 39 1.11 13.73 -3.18
C PRO A 39 -0.04 12.79 -2.80
N TRP A 40 0.19 11.91 -1.82
CA TRP A 40 -0.80 10.92 -1.40
C TRP A 40 -2.11 11.54 -0.92
N THR A 41 -2.04 12.70 -0.29
CA THR A 41 -3.22 13.48 0.14
C THR A 41 -4.12 13.91 -1.02
N GLN A 42 -3.62 13.92 -2.26
CA GLN A 42 -4.39 14.25 -3.47
C GLN A 42 -4.81 13.02 -4.26
N ARG A 43 -4.55 11.80 -3.77
CA ARG A 43 -5.01 10.56 -4.39
C ARG A 43 -6.12 9.97 -3.51
N PRO A 44 -7.33 9.74 -4.02
CA PRO A 44 -8.48 9.41 -3.16
C PRO A 44 -8.27 8.22 -2.23
N ARG A 45 -7.62 7.14 -2.70
CA ARG A 45 -7.38 5.96 -1.86
C ARG A 45 -6.16 6.12 -0.97
N ALA A 46 -5.08 6.74 -1.45
CA ALA A 46 -3.94 7.02 -0.58
C ALA A 46 -4.28 8.03 0.54
N ALA A 47 -5.13 9.03 0.26
CA ALA A 47 -5.62 9.97 1.27
C ALA A 47 -6.45 9.24 2.35
N ALA A 48 -7.42 8.41 1.94
CA ALA A 48 -8.20 7.60 2.88
C ALA A 48 -7.32 6.66 3.74
N LEU A 49 -6.22 6.16 3.17
CA LEU A 49 -5.23 5.39 3.94
C LEU A 49 -4.54 6.26 5.01
N LEU A 50 -4.13 7.48 4.67
CA LEU A 50 -3.53 8.40 5.65
C LEU A 50 -4.50 8.74 6.79
N ASP A 51 -5.78 8.95 6.47
CA ASP A 51 -6.82 9.17 7.48
C ASP A 51 -6.95 7.96 8.41
N THR A 52 -6.96 6.75 7.84
CA THR A 52 -7.03 5.51 8.64
C THR A 52 -5.76 5.28 9.48
N ILE A 53 -4.59 5.74 9.02
CA ILE A 53 -3.33 5.67 9.81
C ILE A 53 -3.43 6.56 11.05
N ALA A 54 -4.07 7.72 10.91
CA ALA A 54 -4.26 8.67 12.01
C ALA A 54 -5.28 8.19 13.06
N GLU A 55 -6.13 7.21 12.74
CA GLU A 55 -7.11 6.64 13.68
C GLU A 55 -6.44 5.82 14.79
N PRO A 56 -6.64 6.16 16.08
CA PRO A 56 -6.05 5.41 17.21
C PRO A 56 -6.52 3.96 17.31
N GLY A 57 -7.71 3.64 16.79
CA GLY A 57 -8.33 2.31 16.82
C GLY A 57 -8.08 1.48 15.56
N ARG A 58 -7.16 1.89 14.68
CA ARG A 58 -6.95 1.22 13.39
C ARG A 58 -6.60 -0.25 13.57
N ARG A 59 -7.05 -1.06 12.61
CA ARG A 59 -6.96 -2.53 12.69
C ARG A 59 -5.60 -3.10 12.25
N PHE A 60 -4.65 -2.25 11.89
CA PHE A 60 -3.37 -2.61 11.29
C PHE A 60 -2.21 -1.81 11.85
N ASP A 61 -1.01 -2.34 11.63
CA ASP A 61 0.25 -1.77 12.08
C ASP A 61 1.30 -1.70 10.97
N ALA A 62 0.95 -2.08 9.73
CA ALA A 62 1.88 -2.04 8.62
C ALA A 62 1.18 -1.86 7.27
N ILE A 63 1.87 -1.16 6.36
CA ILE A 63 1.47 -0.99 4.97
C ILE A 63 2.46 -1.67 4.03
N VAL A 64 1.92 -2.28 2.99
CA VAL A 64 2.66 -2.91 1.89
C VAL A 64 2.31 -2.19 0.61
N VAL A 65 3.35 -1.86 -0.14
CA VAL A 65 3.24 -1.25 -1.45
C VAL A 65 3.72 -2.23 -2.49
N GLY A 66 2.86 -2.67 -3.40
CA GLY A 66 3.25 -3.65 -4.42
C GLY A 66 4.30 -3.13 -5.41
N VAL A 67 4.37 -1.81 -5.65
CA VAL A 67 5.31 -1.19 -6.61
C VAL A 67 5.72 0.20 -6.18
N TYR A 68 7.00 0.33 -5.83
CA TYR A 68 7.58 1.59 -5.39
C TYR A 68 7.37 2.72 -6.41
N GLU A 69 7.69 2.47 -7.68
CA GLU A 69 7.73 3.50 -8.73
C GLU A 69 6.35 4.00 -9.13
N ARG A 70 5.27 3.29 -8.77
CA ARG A 70 3.90 3.73 -8.98
C ARG A 70 3.31 4.38 -7.74
N ALA A 71 3.82 4.01 -6.58
CA ALA A 71 3.44 4.55 -5.30
C ALA A 71 4.06 5.93 -5.04
N PHE A 72 5.31 6.10 -5.43
CA PHE A 72 6.12 7.26 -5.08
C PHE A 72 6.76 7.91 -6.32
N ALA A 73 6.98 9.22 -6.22
CA ALA A 73 7.81 9.98 -7.13
C ALA A 73 8.71 10.93 -6.33
N GLY A 74 10.01 10.97 -6.67
CA GLY A 74 10.99 11.77 -5.93
C GLY A 74 11.04 11.38 -4.45
N ASP A 75 11.09 12.38 -3.58
CA ASP A 75 11.28 12.22 -2.13
C ASP A 75 9.98 11.95 -1.35
N GLN A 76 8.89 11.62 -2.05
CA GLN A 76 7.58 11.37 -1.41
C GLN A 76 7.63 10.31 -0.30
N LEU A 77 8.43 9.24 -0.46
CA LEU A 77 8.59 8.24 0.61
C LEU A 77 9.28 8.87 1.83
N ILE A 78 10.33 9.66 1.63
CA ILE A 78 11.10 10.28 2.72
C ILE A 78 10.19 11.19 3.54
N HIS A 79 9.29 11.94 2.91
CA HIS A 79 8.31 12.76 3.63
C HIS A 79 7.20 11.96 4.32
N LEU A 80 6.90 10.75 3.83
CA LEU A 80 5.86 9.89 4.42
C LEU A 80 6.38 9.12 5.65
N LEU A 81 7.65 8.69 5.64
CA LEU A 81 8.23 7.86 6.69
C LEU A 81 8.05 8.43 8.11
N PRO A 82 8.27 9.73 8.38
CA PRO A 82 8.03 10.31 9.71
C PRO A 82 6.57 10.19 10.16
N THR A 83 5.61 10.31 9.24
CA THR A 83 4.18 10.15 9.57
C THR A 83 3.89 8.70 9.94
N LEU A 84 4.44 7.74 9.18
CA LEU A 84 4.28 6.33 9.51
C LEU A 84 4.91 5.98 10.86
N ASP A 85 6.11 6.48 11.14
CA ASP A 85 6.83 6.24 12.39
C ASP A 85 6.10 6.85 13.60
N GLN A 86 5.64 8.10 13.48
CA GLN A 86 4.82 8.76 14.52
C GLN A 86 3.58 7.95 14.89
N HIS A 87 2.97 7.32 13.88
CA HIS A 87 1.79 6.49 14.08
C HIS A 87 2.11 5.02 14.39
N GLY A 88 3.39 4.61 14.43
CA GLY A 88 3.80 3.23 14.69
C GLY A 88 3.43 2.26 13.56
N VAL A 89 3.38 2.75 12.32
CA VAL A 89 3.07 1.96 11.11
C VAL A 89 4.37 1.57 10.41
N LYS A 90 4.57 0.26 10.21
CA LYS A 90 5.72 -0.26 9.45
C LYS A 90 5.47 -0.15 7.95
N PHE A 91 6.53 0.07 7.18
CA PHE A 91 6.49 0.12 5.72
C PHE A 91 7.21 -1.09 5.10
N GLY A 92 6.60 -1.73 4.11
CA GLY A 92 7.20 -2.80 3.32
C GLY A 92 6.99 -2.63 1.81
N CYS A 93 8.00 -2.95 1.02
CA CYS A 93 7.93 -2.99 -0.44
C CYS A 93 8.57 -4.31 -0.94
N PRO A 94 7.86 -5.14 -1.73
CA PRO A 94 8.51 -6.22 -2.47
C PRO A 94 9.40 -5.63 -3.57
N LYS A 95 10.41 -6.39 -3.98
CA LYS A 95 11.23 -6.10 -5.18
C LYS A 95 10.33 -5.75 -6.38
N PRO A 96 10.79 -4.88 -7.31
CA PRO A 96 9.91 -4.14 -8.23
C PRO A 96 8.98 -5.07 -9.01
N ALA A 97 7.70 -5.09 -8.66
CA ALA A 97 6.66 -5.72 -9.44
C ALA A 97 6.01 -4.69 -10.38
N VAL A 98 5.50 -5.16 -11.50
CA VAL A 98 4.86 -4.30 -12.51
C VAL A 98 3.34 -4.25 -12.28
N ARG A 99 2.90 -3.39 -11.34
CA ARG A 99 1.62 -2.63 -11.23
C ARG A 99 1.19 -2.39 -9.77
N SER A 100 0.78 -1.16 -9.46
CA SER A 100 0.49 -0.63 -8.10
C SER A 100 -0.73 -1.28 -7.47
N MET A 101 -0.57 -1.89 -6.30
CA MET A 101 -1.64 -2.23 -5.36
C MET A 101 -1.10 -1.99 -3.94
N TRP A 102 -1.98 -1.54 -3.05
CA TRP A 102 -1.64 -1.22 -1.67
C TRP A 102 -2.37 -2.19 -0.78
N THR A 103 -1.62 -2.79 0.14
CA THR A 103 -2.12 -3.88 0.95
C THR A 103 -1.73 -3.60 2.38
N ILE A 104 -2.71 -3.65 3.26
CA ILE A 104 -2.49 -3.34 4.65
C ILE A 104 -2.46 -4.64 5.42
N GLN A 105 -1.39 -4.86 6.16
CA GLN A 105 -1.20 -6.05 6.95
C GLN A 105 -1.36 -5.73 8.43
N ARG A 106 -1.98 -6.64 9.17
CA ARG A 106 -1.90 -6.69 10.63
C ARG A 106 -0.82 -7.70 10.99
N THR A 107 0.28 -7.25 11.61
CA THR A 107 1.23 -8.17 12.23
C THR A 107 0.64 -8.63 13.57
N GLY A 108 0.27 -9.90 13.66
CA GLY A 108 -0.14 -10.47 14.94
C GLY A 108 1.03 -10.41 15.91
N ARG A 109 0.84 -9.74 17.05
CA ARG A 109 1.47 -10.21 18.28
C ARG A 109 0.68 -11.40 18.79
#